data_AF-A0A7W1AF55-F1
#
_entry.id   AF-A0A7W1AF55-F1
#
_cell.length_a   1.000
_cell.length_b   1.000
_cell.length_c   1.000
_cell.angle_alpha   90.00
_cell.angle_beta   90.00
_cell.angle_gamma   90.00
#
_symmetry.space_group_name_H-M   'P 1'
#
loop_
_entity.id
_entity.type
_entity.pdbx_description
1 polymer ?
#
loop_
_entity_poly.entity_id
_entity_poly.type
_entity_poly.pdbx_seq_one_letter_code
_entity_poly.pdbx_strand_id
1 'polypeptide(L)'
;MDGASAGTLAVELPCMPEWGAERMIKVLRISAAMVSQAVRIHRLVEGERQGLAEENTQLREELRERYEFTNIIGNSGPMQRVYEQVAQVVGTGATVMIRGESGTGKELIAHALHHHSPRAGKPFVRVNCAALPETLVE
;
A
#
# COMPACT_ATOMS: atom_id res chain seq x y z
N MET A 1 24.67 -23.48 16.94
CA MET A 1 24.34 -22.04 16.96
C MET A 1 25.16 -21.42 15.85
N ASP A 2 24.54 -21.22 14.69
CA ASP A 2 25.25 -20.76 13.50
C ASP A 2 25.80 -19.35 13.75
N GLY A 3 27.12 -19.28 13.89
CA GLY A 3 27.87 -18.07 14.22
C GLY A 3 28.00 -17.11 13.04
N ALA A 4 26.90 -16.80 12.37
CA ALA A 4 26.90 -15.77 11.33
C ALA A 4 27.09 -14.39 11.99
N SER A 5 28.25 -13.77 11.81
CA SER A 5 28.52 -12.44 12.32
C SER A 5 27.63 -11.41 11.62
N ALA A 6 26.85 -10.63 12.38
CA ALA A 6 26.01 -9.57 11.82
C ALA A 6 26.81 -8.37 11.26
N GLY A 7 28.07 -8.21 11.70
CA GLY A 7 29.01 -7.15 11.35
C GLY A 7 30.11 -7.00 12.40
N THR A 8 31.01 -6.03 12.23
CA THR A 8 32.09 -5.70 13.18
C THR A 8 31.85 -4.32 13.78
N LEU A 9 32.01 -4.20 15.11
CA LEU A 9 31.95 -2.93 15.82
C LEU A 9 33.35 -2.60 16.35
N ALA A 10 33.93 -1.51 15.86
CA ALA A 10 35.23 -1.00 16.29
C ALA A 10 35.02 0.24 17.16
N VAL A 11 35.81 0.35 18.23
CA VAL A 11 35.80 1.51 19.13
C VAL A 11 37.24 1.93 19.37
N GLU A 12 37.56 3.18 19.09
CA GLU A 12 38.82 3.80 19.49
C GLU A 12 38.64 4.51 20.83
N LEU A 13 39.55 4.26 21.77
CA LEU A 13 39.49 4.81 23.12
C LEU A 13 40.86 5.39 23.48
N PRO A 14 40.92 6.59 24.09
CA PRO A 14 42.16 7.12 24.63
C PRO A 14 42.66 6.24 25.79
N CYS A 15 43.98 6.04 25.86
CA CYS A 15 44.59 5.29 26.96
C CYS A 15 44.50 6.11 28.26
N MET A 16 43.64 5.68 29.19
CA MET A 16 43.47 6.30 30.50
C MET A 16 43.97 5.34 31.59
N PRO A 17 45.00 5.71 32.39
CA PRO A 17 45.62 4.82 33.39
C PRO A 17 44.66 4.33 34.48
N GLU A 18 43.57 5.07 34.69
CA GLU A 18 42.57 4.89 35.73
C GLU A 18 41.43 3.95 35.34
N TRP A 19 41.37 3.52 34.08
CA TRP A 19 40.40 2.55 33.60
C TRP A 19 41.03 1.16 33.48
N GLY A 20 40.69 0.27 34.41
CA GLY A 20 41.09 -1.13 34.32
C GLY A 20 40.53 -1.80 33.06
N ALA A 21 41.40 -2.49 32.31
CA ALA A 21 41.05 -3.15 31.05
C ALA A 21 39.82 -4.08 31.17
N GLU A 22 39.68 -4.79 32.30
CA GLU A 22 38.52 -5.64 32.56
C GLU A 22 37.19 -4.87 32.60
N ARG A 23 37.19 -3.68 33.22
CA ARG A 23 36.00 -2.83 33.32
C ARG A 23 35.60 -2.31 31.94
N MET A 24 36.58 -1.93 31.13
CA MET A 24 36.36 -1.49 29.75
C MET A 24 35.80 -2.60 28.87
N ILE A 25 36.40 -3.79 28.90
CA ILE A 25 35.93 -4.96 28.15
C ILE A 25 34.49 -5.30 28.55
N LYS A 26 34.15 -5.19 29.83
CA LYS A 26 32.79 -5.47 30.32
C LYS A 26 31.76 -4.49 29.76
N VAL A 27 32.08 -3.19 29.74
CA VAL A 27 31.21 -2.16 29.15
C VAL A 27 31.05 -2.39 27.65
N LEU A 28 32.15 -2.56 26.92
CA LEU A 28 32.13 -2.79 25.48
C LEU A 28 31.32 -4.04 25.09
N ARG A 29 31.38 -5.11 25.90
CA ARG A 29 30.55 -6.31 25.69
C ARG A 29 29.06 -6.02 25.81
N ILE A 30 28.65 -5.26 26.83
CA ILE A 30 27.23 -4.91 27.04
C ILE A 30 26.74 -4.04 25.88
N SER A 31 27.51 -3.02 25.51
CA SER A 31 27.19 -2.14 24.39
C SER A 31 27.10 -2.90 23.07
N ALA A 32 28.06 -3.79 22.79
CA ALA A 32 28.06 -4.62 21.59
C ALA A 32 26.85 -5.57 21.54
N ALA A 33 26.46 -6.16 22.67
CA ALA A 33 25.28 -7.00 22.75
C ALA A 33 23.98 -6.20 22.47
N MET A 34 23.86 -5.00 23.04
CA MET A 34 22.71 -4.11 22.81
C MET A 34 22.60 -3.68 21.34
N VAL A 35 23.72 -3.29 20.72
CA VAL A 35 23.76 -2.91 19.30
C VAL A 35 23.42 -4.10 18.41
N SER A 36 23.97 -5.28 18.70
CA SER A 36 23.67 -6.52 17.96
C SER A 36 22.18 -6.87 18.01
N GLN A 37 21.57 -6.76 19.20
CA GLN A 37 20.14 -7.01 19.37
C GLN A 37 19.29 -5.98 18.59
N ALA A 38 19.64 -4.70 18.66
CA ALA A 38 18.93 -3.64 17.92
C ALA A 38 19.00 -3.86 16.40
N VAL A 39 20.18 -4.20 15.87
CA VAL A 39 20.37 -4.48 14.43
C VAL A 39 19.54 -5.70 13.99
N ARG A 40 19.46 -6.76 14.80
CA ARG A 40 18.63 -7.94 14.49
C ARG A 40 17.16 -7.58 14.41
N ILE A 41 16.65 -6.84 15.38
CA ILE A 41 15.24 -6.42 15.41
C ILE A 41 14.94 -5.53 14.20
N HIS A 42 15.78 -4.54 13.93
CA HIS A 42 15.60 -3.63 12.80
C HIS A 42 15.58 -4.38 11.45
N ARG A 43 16.45 -5.38 11.26
CA ARG A 43 16.45 -6.19 10.03
C ARG A 43 15.19 -7.03 9.86
N LEU A 44 14.64 -7.57 10.95
CA LEU A 44 13.38 -8.32 10.90
C LEU A 44 12.21 -7.41 10.52
N VAL A 45 12.10 -6.25 11.17
CA VAL A 45 11.02 -5.28 10.91
C VAL A 45 11.10 -4.73 9.49
N GLU A 46 12.29 -4.39 8.99
CA GLU A 46 12.43 -3.88 7.63
C GLU A 46 12.13 -4.94 6.57
N GLY A 47 12.48 -6.21 6.80
CA GLY A 47 12.14 -7.31 5.90
C GLY A 47 10.63 -7.51 5.79
N GLU A 48 9.92 -7.57 6.92
CA GLU A 48 8.45 -7.66 6.93
C GLU A 48 7.81 -6.43 6.28
N ARG A 49 8.34 -5.23 6.57
CA ARG A 49 7.83 -3.97 5.99
C ARG A 49 8.00 -3.92 4.48
N GLN A 50 9.12 -4.43 3.95
CA GLN A 50 9.35 -4.56 2.52
C GLN A 50 8.36 -5.54 1.89
N GLY A 51 8.20 -6.73 2.48
CA GLY A 51 7.24 -7.73 1.99
C GLY A 51 5.80 -7.19 1.95
N LEU A 52 5.36 -6.53 3.03
CA LEU A 52 4.05 -5.90 3.09
C LEU A 52 3.88 -4.78 2.05
N ALA A 53 4.94 -4.01 1.76
CA ALA A 53 4.89 -2.95 0.75
C ALA A 53 4.79 -3.51 -0.68
N GLU A 54 5.50 -4.60 -0.96
CA GLU A 54 5.43 -5.31 -2.24
C GLU A 54 4.05 -5.93 -2.46
N GLU A 55 3.52 -6.64 -1.46
CA GLU A 55 2.18 -7.23 -1.52
C GLU A 55 1.11 -6.15 -1.69
N ASN A 56 1.23 -5.03 -0.98
CA ASN A 56 0.30 -3.90 -1.16
C ASN A 56 0.36 -3.33 -2.58
N THR A 57 1.56 -3.29 -3.17
CA THR A 57 1.76 -2.79 -4.54
C THR A 57 1.13 -3.76 -5.54
N GLN A 58 1.39 -5.06 -5.40
CA GLN A 58 0.79 -6.11 -6.26
C GLN A 58 -0.73 -6.12 -6.17
N LEU A 59 -1.31 -6.10 -4.96
CA LEU A 59 -2.76 -6.04 -4.78
C LEU A 59 -3.39 -4.78 -5.38
N ARG A 60 -2.68 -3.64 -5.31
CA ARG A 60 -3.11 -2.40 -5.96
C ARG A 60 -3.04 -2.50 -7.48
N GLU A 61 -2.04 -3.17 -8.03
CA GLU A 61 -1.91 -3.43 -9.47
C GLU A 61 -3.00 -4.40 -9.96
N GLU A 62 -3.25 -5.50 -9.26
CA GLU A 62 -4.36 -6.42 -9.58
C GLU A 62 -5.73 -5.73 -9.54
N LEU A 63 -5.94 -4.82 -8.59
CA LEU A 63 -7.15 -3.99 -8.55
C LEU A 63 -7.20 -3.05 -9.74
N ARG A 64 -6.08 -2.42 -10.14
CA ARG A 64 -6.04 -1.58 -11.34
C ARG A 64 -6.39 -2.37 -12.60
N GLU A 65 -5.75 -3.52 -12.81
CA GLU A 65 -6.02 -4.39 -13.97
C GLU A 65 -7.49 -4.78 -14.03
N ARG A 66 -8.12 -5.16 -12.90
CA ARG A 66 -9.55 -5.51 -12.86
C ARG A 66 -10.50 -4.39 -13.27
N TYR A 67 -10.08 -3.12 -13.17
CA TYR A 67 -10.94 -1.95 -13.37
C TYR A 67 -10.59 -1.11 -14.61
N GLU A 68 -9.70 -1.59 -15.47
CA GLU A 68 -9.52 -1.02 -16.81
C GLU A 68 -10.76 -1.23 -17.69
N PHE A 69 -11.06 -0.30 -18.59
CA PHE A 69 -12.17 -0.44 -19.56
C PHE A 69 -12.06 -1.74 -20.36
N THR A 70 -10.84 -2.20 -20.62
CA THR A 70 -10.51 -3.44 -21.34
C THR A 70 -11.12 -4.68 -20.70
N ASN A 71 -11.37 -4.67 -19.38
CA ASN A 71 -11.95 -5.80 -18.66
C ASN A 71 -13.50 -5.79 -18.62
N ILE A 72 -14.16 -4.78 -19.18
CA ILE A 72 -15.62 -4.81 -19.39
C ILE A 72 -15.91 -5.54 -20.71
N ILE A 73 -16.26 -6.81 -20.60
CA ILE A 73 -16.62 -7.63 -21.76
C ILE A 73 -18.02 -7.22 -22.24
N GLY A 74 -18.07 -6.40 -23.30
CA GLY A 74 -19.32 -5.94 -23.90
C GLY A 74 -19.12 -5.38 -25.31
N ASN A 75 -19.36 -6.19 -26.34
CA ASN A 75 -19.23 -5.78 -27.75
C ASN A 75 -20.60 -5.50 -28.43
N SER A 76 -21.65 -5.27 -27.63
CA SER A 76 -22.97 -4.94 -28.18
C SER A 76 -23.07 -3.45 -28.51
N GLY A 77 -23.86 -3.09 -29.52
CA GLY A 77 -24.10 -1.70 -29.88
C GLY A 77 -24.54 -0.79 -28.71
N PRO A 78 -25.44 -1.25 -27.80
CA PRO A 78 -25.76 -0.50 -26.58
C PRO A 78 -24.55 -0.26 -25.67
N MET A 79 -23.65 -1.22 -25.50
CA MET A 79 -22.45 -1.06 -24.67
C MET A 79 -21.44 -0.09 -25.31
N GLN A 80 -21.30 -0.11 -26.63
CA GLN A 80 -20.46 0.88 -27.32
C GLN A 80 -20.93 2.32 -27.04
N ARG A 81 -22.24 2.56 -27.05
CA ARG A 81 -22.80 3.88 -26.67
C ARG A 81 -22.49 4.26 -25.22
N VAL A 82 -22.49 3.29 -24.30
CA VAL A 82 -22.09 3.53 -22.91
C VAL A 82 -20.62 3.94 -22.85
N TYR A 83 -19.72 3.27 -23.58
CA TYR A 83 -18.31 3.63 -23.63
C TYR A 83 -18.09 5.03 -24.22
N GLU A 84 -18.82 5.40 -25.28
CA GLU A 84 -18.78 6.76 -25.85
C GLU A 84 -19.21 7.82 -24.84
N GLN A 85 -20.33 7.60 -24.13
CA GLN A 85 -20.81 8.52 -23.10
C GLN A 85 -19.81 8.68 -21.95
N VAL A 86 -19.21 7.56 -21.54
CA VAL A 86 -18.18 7.57 -20.50
C VAL A 86 -16.96 8.36 -20.97
N ALA A 87 -16.45 8.11 -22.17
CA ALA A 87 -15.31 8.85 -22.73
C ALA A 87 -15.56 10.37 -22.79
N GLN A 88 -16.80 10.80 -23.03
CA GLN A 88 -17.16 12.22 -23.02
C GLN A 88 -17.09 12.87 -21.63
N VAL A 89 -17.42 12.14 -20.56
CA VAL A 89 -17.51 12.72 -19.21
C VAL A 89 -16.27 12.50 -18.35
N VAL A 90 -15.42 11.51 -18.69
CA VAL A 90 -14.22 11.11 -17.93
C VAL A 90 -13.27 12.28 -17.65
N GLY A 91 -13.06 13.17 -18.62
CA GLY A 91 -12.18 14.34 -18.47
C GLY A 91 -12.80 15.49 -17.67
N THR A 92 -14.06 15.37 -17.26
CA THR A 92 -14.82 16.47 -16.65
C THR A 92 -14.89 16.34 -15.13
N GLY A 93 -15.17 17.45 -14.45
CA GLY A 93 -15.44 17.48 -13.01
C GLY A 93 -16.89 17.19 -12.61
N ALA A 94 -17.76 16.87 -13.58
CA ALA A 94 -19.20 16.77 -13.39
C ALA A 94 -19.61 15.54 -12.56
N THR A 95 -20.75 15.63 -11.88
CA THR A 95 -21.37 14.50 -11.18
C THR A 95 -22.06 13.59 -12.19
N VAL A 96 -21.79 12.28 -12.11
CA VAL A 96 -22.32 11.28 -13.04
C VAL A 96 -23.32 10.38 -12.33
N MET A 97 -24.50 10.16 -12.93
CA MET A 97 -25.51 9.21 -12.46
C MET A 97 -25.58 8.00 -13.40
N ILE A 98 -25.27 6.81 -12.88
CA ILE A 98 -25.31 5.56 -13.64
C ILE A 98 -26.63 4.84 -13.34
N ARG A 99 -27.43 4.60 -14.38
CA ARG A 99 -28.73 3.92 -14.27
C ARG A 99 -28.68 2.55 -14.95
N GLY A 100 -29.47 1.62 -14.41
CA GLY A 100 -29.55 0.24 -14.91
C GLY A 100 -30.11 -0.70 -13.85
N GLU A 101 -30.49 -1.90 -14.24
CA GLU A 101 -31.04 -2.92 -13.34
C GLU A 101 -29.98 -3.46 -12.37
N SER A 102 -30.41 -4.12 -11.29
CA SER A 102 -29.49 -4.76 -10.35
C SER A 102 -28.64 -5.81 -11.08
N GLY A 103 -27.34 -5.90 -10.74
CA GLY A 103 -26.42 -6.87 -11.37
C GLY A 103 -25.87 -6.50 -12.76
N THR A 104 -26.25 -5.36 -13.36
CA THR A 104 -25.75 -4.92 -14.68
C THR A 104 -24.33 -4.34 -14.69
N GLY A 105 -23.56 -4.49 -13.60
CA GLY A 105 -22.17 -4.04 -13.55
C GLY A 105 -21.98 -2.52 -13.45
N LYS A 106 -22.96 -1.76 -12.96
CA LYS A 106 -22.86 -0.29 -12.78
C LYS A 106 -21.62 0.16 -12.00
N GLU A 107 -21.17 -0.65 -11.04
CA GLU A 107 -19.96 -0.38 -10.27
C GLU A 107 -18.69 -0.44 -11.12
N LEU A 108 -18.63 -1.32 -12.12
CA LEU A 108 -17.50 -1.41 -13.06
C LEU A 108 -17.39 -0.12 -13.87
N ILE A 109 -18.52 0.42 -14.33
CA ILE A 109 -18.55 1.70 -15.05
C ILE A 109 -18.11 2.86 -14.14
N ALA A 110 -18.55 2.89 -12.87
CA ALA A 110 -18.12 3.90 -11.90
C ALA A 110 -16.62 3.86 -11.63
N HIS A 111 -16.05 2.66 -11.49
CA HIS A 111 -14.62 2.45 -11.34
C HIS A 111 -13.84 2.92 -12.57
N ALA A 112 -14.30 2.56 -13.76
CA ALA A 112 -13.64 2.94 -15.01
C ALA A 112 -13.67 4.47 -15.23
N LEU A 113 -14.79 5.11 -14.89
CA LEU A 113 -14.92 6.58 -14.85
C LEU A 113 -13.86 7.22 -13.94
N HIS A 114 -13.70 6.73 -12.70
CA HIS A 114 -12.70 7.26 -11.78
C HIS A 114 -11.27 7.05 -12.28
N HIS A 115 -10.98 5.84 -12.76
CA HIS A 115 -9.63 5.44 -13.19
C HIS A 115 -9.12 6.25 -14.40
N HIS A 116 -10.00 6.64 -15.32
CA HIS A 116 -9.59 7.41 -16.49
C HIS A 116 -9.72 8.94 -16.29
N SER A 117 -10.27 9.37 -15.16
CA SER A 117 -10.44 10.79 -14.85
C SER A 117 -9.16 11.41 -14.29
N PRO A 118 -9.07 12.76 -14.21
CA PRO A 118 -8.01 13.45 -13.47
C PRO A 118 -7.91 13.08 -11.98
N ARG A 119 -8.88 12.32 -11.44
CA ARG A 119 -8.95 11.87 -10.05
C ARG A 119 -8.38 10.46 -9.85
N ALA A 120 -7.85 9.80 -10.89
CA ALA A 120 -7.34 8.43 -10.83
C ALA A 120 -6.34 8.16 -9.69
N GLY A 121 -5.52 9.15 -9.35
CA GLY A 121 -4.56 9.07 -8.24
C GLY A 121 -5.14 9.28 -6.84
N LYS A 122 -6.44 9.57 -6.73
CA LYS A 122 -7.14 9.82 -5.46
C LYS A 122 -7.94 8.58 -5.01
N PRO A 123 -8.25 8.45 -3.71
CA PRO A 123 -9.08 7.36 -3.22
C PRO A 123 -10.46 7.32 -3.90
N PHE A 124 -10.89 6.11 -4.29
CA PHE A 124 -12.25 5.84 -4.77
C PHE A 124 -13.07 5.24 -3.63
N VAL A 125 -13.93 6.04 -3.01
CA VAL A 125 -14.73 5.62 -1.85
C VAL A 125 -16.10 5.14 -2.33
N ARG A 126 -16.42 3.87 -2.05
CA ARG A 126 -17.72 3.28 -2.35
C ARG A 126 -18.59 3.28 -1.11
N VAL A 127 -19.81 3.79 -1.26
CA VAL A 127 -20.82 3.81 -0.19
C VAL A 127 -22.04 3.05 -0.69
N ASN A 128 -22.40 1.97 -0.01
CA ASN A 128 -23.62 1.25 -0.31
C ASN A 128 -24.78 1.83 0.52
N CYS A 129 -25.61 2.66 -0.11
CA CYS A 129 -26.73 3.30 0.57
C CYS A 129 -27.77 2.30 1.09
N ALA A 130 -27.86 1.08 0.54
CA ALA A 130 -28.77 0.05 1.04
C ALA A 130 -28.29 -0.59 2.37
N ALA A 131 -27.02 -0.41 2.73
CA ALA A 131 -26.43 -0.93 3.96
C ALA A 131 -26.27 0.15 5.05
N LEU A 132 -26.65 1.40 4.77
CA LEU A 132 -26.61 2.49 5.74
C LEU A 132 -27.87 2.47 6.62
N PRO A 133 -27.75 2.56 7.96
CA PRO A 133 -28.90 2.71 8.84
C PRO A 133 -29.60 4.05 8.59
N GLU A 134 -30.93 4.06 8.69
CA GLU A 134 -31.77 5.24 8.42
C GLU A 134 -31.38 6.47 9.26
N THR A 135 -30.78 6.25 10.43
CA THR A 135 -30.33 7.29 11.36
C THR A 135 -29.11 8.10 10.88
N LEU A 136 -28.47 7.75 9.77
CA LEU A 136 -27.31 8.44 9.20
C LEU A 136 -27.61 9.22 7.91
N VAL A 137 -28.84 9.16 7.39
CA VAL A 137 -29.19 9.65 6.04
C VAL A 137 -29.91 11.01 6.07
N GLU A 138 -29.99 11.67 7.23
CA GLU A 138 -30.43 13.07 7.37
C GLU A 138 -29.29 14.09 7.21
#